data_AF-A0A974VUA3-F1
#
_entry.id   AF-A0A974VUA3-F1
#
_cell.length_a   1.000
_cell.length_b   1.000
_cell.length_c   1.000
_cell.angle_alpha   90.00
_cell.angle_beta   90.00
_cell.angle_gamma   90.00
#
_symmetry.space_group_name_H-M   'P 1'
#
loop_
_entity.id
_entity.type
_entity.pdbx_description
1 polymer ?
#
loop_
_entity_poly.entity_id
_entity_poly.type
_entity_poly.pdbx_seq_one_letter_code
_entity_poly.pdbx_strand_id
1 'polypeptide(L)' 'MAAVTEMGGIVYPPMPAFYGRAKTLPELIDETVGRILALFGIEDERLFEPWEGLGKSDRPR' A
#
# COMPACT_ATOMS: atom_id res chain seq x y z
N MET A 1 -18.34 2.80 9.16
CA MET A 1 -16.89 2.50 9.17
C MET A 1 -16.33 2.55 10.59
N ALA A 2 -16.47 3.67 11.34
CA ALA A 2 -15.95 3.81 12.71
C ALA A 2 -16.28 2.64 13.67
N ALA A 3 -17.56 2.29 13.82
CA ALA A 3 -17.96 1.20 14.73
C ALA A 3 -17.27 -0.15 14.43
N VAL A 4 -17.07 -0.50 13.15
CA VAL A 4 -16.38 -1.75 12.77
C VAL A 4 -14.91 -1.69 13.18
N THR A 5 -14.26 -0.53 12.99
CA THR A 5 -12.87 -0.31 13.41
C THR A 5 -12.71 -0.36 14.92
N GLU A 6 -13.63 0.24 15.68
CA GLU A 6 -13.62 0.19 17.15
C GLU A 6 -13.81 -1.23 17.70
N MET A 7 -14.51 -2.11 16.97
CA MET A 7 -14.64 -3.53 17.30
C MET A 7 -13.46 -4.39 16.84
N GLY A 8 -12.41 -3.80 16.28
CA GLY A 8 -11.19 -4.49 15.83
C GLY A 8 -11.19 -4.92 14.37
N GLY A 9 -12.20 -4.55 13.58
CA GLY A 9 -12.22 -4.79 12.14
C GLY A 9 -11.32 -3.82 11.38
N ILE A 10 -10.65 -4.29 10.33
CA ILE A 10 -9.86 -3.42 9.44
C ILE A 10 -10.74 -2.98 8.27
N VAL A 11 -10.90 -1.67 8.09
CA VAL A 11 -11.57 -1.09 6.93
C VAL A 11 -10.51 -0.60 5.96
N TYR A 12 -10.33 -1.34 4.87
CA TYR A 12 -9.37 -1.00 3.82
C TYR A 12 -10.14 -0.54 2.56
N PRO A 13 -10.38 0.77 2.38
CA PRO A 13 -10.88 1.26 1.11
C PRO A 13 -9.79 1.06 0.04
N PRO A 14 -10.12 0.59 -1.18
CA PRO A 14 -9.14 0.38 -2.24
C PRO A 14 -8.65 1.74 -2.78
N MET A 15 -7.65 2.29 -2.09
CA MET A 15 -7.00 3.57 -2.39
C MET A 15 -5.62 3.29 -2.97
N PRO A 16 -5.43 3.32 -4.30
CA PRO A 16 -4.15 3.03 -4.91
C PRO A 16 -3.09 4.06 -4.49
N ALA A 17 -1.89 3.59 -4.18
CA ALA A 17 -0.78 4.48 -3.90
C ALA A 17 -0.08 4.87 -5.21
N PHE A 18 0.25 6.16 -5.36
CA PHE A 18 0.91 6.66 -6.57
C PHE A 18 2.40 6.93 -6.38
N TYR A 19 2.92 6.77 -5.17
CA TYR A 19 4.35 6.97 -4.90
C TYR A 19 5.21 5.91 -5.59
N GLY A 20 4.68 4.70 -5.80
CA GLY A 20 5.34 3.61 -6.54
C GLY A 20 5.38 3.81 -8.05
N ARG A 21 4.76 4.90 -8.55
CA ARG A 21 4.78 5.30 -9.98
C ARG A 21 4.35 4.20 -10.96
N ALA A 22 3.43 3.33 -10.53
CA ALA A 22 2.81 2.30 -11.35
C ALA A 22 2.38 2.85 -12.72
N LYS A 23 2.62 2.07 -13.77
CA LYS A 23 2.38 2.39 -15.19
C LYS A 23 1.11 1.77 -15.71
N THR A 24 0.62 0.73 -15.04
CA THR A 24 -0.52 -0.04 -15.50
C THR A 24 -1.55 -0.24 -14.39
N LEU A 25 -2.80 -0.49 -14.76
CA LEU A 25 -3.86 -0.80 -13.80
C LEU A 25 -3.58 -2.10 -13.02
N PRO A 26 -3.09 -3.19 -13.65
CA PRO A 26 -2.66 -4.39 -12.91
C PRO A 26 -1.66 -4.09 -11.80
N GLU A 27 -0.65 -3.25 -12.05
CA GLU A 27 0.33 -2.87 -11.00
C GLU A 27 -0.32 -2.18 -9.79
N LEU A 28 -1.33 -1.32 -10.02
CA LEU A 28 -2.09 -0.69 -8.92
C LEU A 28 -2.95 -1.71 -8.14
N ILE A 29 -3.46 -2.72 -8.83
CA ILE A 29 -4.25 -3.80 -8.24
C ILE A 29 -3.33 -4.72 -7.41
N ASP A 30 -2.18 -5.10 -7.97
CA ASP A 30 -1.17 -5.92 -7.30
C ASP A 30 -0.70 -5.23 -6.02
N GLU A 31 -0.45 -3.91 -6.08
CA GLU A 31 -0.06 -3.18 -4.88
C GLU A 31 -1.15 -3.20 -3.80
N THR A 32 -2.41 -3.02 -4.21
CA THR A 32 -3.54 -3.07 -3.30
C THR A 32 -3.68 -4.45 -2.64
N VAL A 33 -3.52 -5.52 -3.42
CA VAL A 33 -3.59 -6.91 -2.92
C VAL A 33 -2.42 -7.21 -2.00
N GLY A 34 -1.20 -6.83 -2.38
CA GLY A 34 0.00 -7.03 -1.57
C GLY A 34 -0.12 -6.41 -0.18
N ARG A 35 -0.67 -5.19 -0.08
CA ARG A 35 -0.95 -4.53 1.21
C ARG A 35 -2.00 -5.25 2.04
N ILE A 36 -3.05 -5.78 1.41
CA ILE A 36 -4.08 -6.57 2.11
C ILE A 36 -3.47 -7.86 2.66
N LEU A 37 -2.66 -8.56 1.87
CA LEU A 37 -1.97 -9.78 2.30
C LEU A 37 -1.00 -9.52 3.46
N ALA A 38 -0.28 -8.39 3.42
CA ALA A 38 0.62 -7.97 4.50
C ALA A 38 -0.12 -7.78 5.84
N LEU A 39 -1.40 -7.38 5.85
CA LEU A 39 -2.21 -7.31 7.09
C LEU A 39 -2.38 -8.68 7.78
N PHE A 40 -2.23 -9.78 7.03
CA PHE A 40 -2.30 -11.16 7.53
C PHE A 40 -0.92 -11.79 7.72
N GLY A 41 0.17 -11.02 7.59
CA GLY A 41 1.54 -11.54 7.67
C GLY A 41 1.96 -12.38 6.46
N ILE A 42 1.30 -12.20 5.32
CA ILE A 42 1.66 -12.86 4.06
C ILE A 42 2.43 -11.85 3.21
N GLU A 43 3.74 -12.06 3.09
CA GLU A 43 4.64 -11.16 2.36
C GLU A 43 4.98 -11.74 0.98
N ASP A 44 4.82 -10.93 -0.07
CA ASP A 44 5.25 -11.22 -1.44
C ASP A 44 5.86 -9.95 -2.06
N GLU A 45 7.18 -9.91 -2.16
CA GLU A 45 7.96 -8.78 -2.68
C GLU A 45 7.65 -8.45 -4.15
N ARG A 46 6.95 -9.34 -4.87
CA ARG A 46 6.59 -9.14 -6.28
C ARG A 46 5.33 -8.28 -6.45
N LEU A 47 4.54 -8.09 -5.39
CA LEU A 47 3.25 -7.41 -5.47
C LEU A 47 3.36 -5.90 -5.27
N PHE A 48 4.34 -5.41 -4.49
CA PHE A 48 4.55 -3.98 -4.29
C PHE A 48 5.92 -3.65 -3.69
N GLU A 49 6.32 -2.38 -3.87
CA GLU A 49 7.47 -1.79 -3.19
C GLU A 49 7.00 -0.90 -2.02
N PRO A 50 7.38 -1.21 -0.77
CA PRO A 50 7.12 -0.34 0.38
C PRO A 50 7.81 1.02 0.24
N TRP A 51 7.24 2.05 0.85
CA TRP A 51 7.87 3.36 0.90
C TRP A 51 9.11 3.35 1.82
N GLU A 52 10.28 3.64 1.27
CA GLU A 52 11.56 3.67 2.01
C GLU A 52 11.92 5.06 2.59
N GLY A 53 11.11 6.08 2.34
CA GLY A 53 11.38 7.46 2.78
C GLY A 53 11.95 8.35 1.66
N LEU A 54 12.03 9.65 1.94
CA LEU A 54 12.67 10.61 1.04
C LEU A 54 14.19 10.38 1.06
N GLY A 55 14.76 9.94 -0.06
CA GLY A 55 16.20 9.83 -0.21
C GLY A 55 16.89 11.19 0.00
N LYS A 56 18.21 11.21 0.24
CA LYS A 56 18.99 12.47 0.42
C LYS A 56 18.81 13.47 -0.74
N SER A 57 18.46 12.97 -1.94
CA SER A 57 18.22 13.76 -3.16
C SER A 57 16.84 14.42 -3.25
N ASP A 58 15.86 14.01 -2.44
CA ASP A 58 14.48 14.53 -2.46
C ASP A 58 14.27 15.74 -1.55
N ARG A 59 15.34 16.34 -1.02
CA ARG A 59 15.23 17.62 -0.32
C ARG A 59 14.84 18.71 -1.33
N PRO A 60 13.75 19.45 -1.11
CA PRO A 60 13.45 20.61 -1.93
C PRO A 60 14.63 21.59 -1.86
N ARG A 61 15.13 22.01 -3.03
CA ARG A 61 16.13 23.07 -3.13
C ARG A 61 15.55 24.40 -2.67
#